data_AF-A0A832H485-F1
#
_entry.id   AF-A0A832H485-F1
#
_cell.length_a   1.000
_cell.length_b   1.000
_cell.length_c   1.000
_cell.angle_alpha   90.00
_cell.angle_beta   90.00
_cell.angle_gamma   90.00
#
_symmetry.space_group_name_H-M   'P 1'
#
loop_
_entity.id
_entity.type
_entity.pdbx_description
1 polymer ?
#
loop_
_entity_poly.entity_id
_entity_poly.type
_entity_poly.pdbx_seq_one_letter_code
_entity_poly.pdbx_strand_id
1 'polypeptide(L)'
;MAKNVIVMIGDGMGWEMARAAAIYQQIQEGKTGTNLSDFYTSGKGTGLSFQNLTGYSLVTTYGTTVAGTNGTFSTNNSALTGSDSATGGSPVLPGFEFNPAFNPGTTATGGATVASGAVGNLVGYDPIEGGFFPWDAAYYGGPIPAGFDKEYIKFSYPDSANTATTLYTGVKSYNNAIGVDIFEQPLETILATAALNDKSTGLVTSVPIDHATPGAAAATVNRRGKYDSEFPDLDSILQQELRIYQPTVLLGGGHPLSVPANPLPPGVEPPRDFGFISKDTYEYLVANPTDNRYGYTFLERSANAADVLASTAAGLDPDNGDRLVGLYGARGQNGNLPVSSAN
;
A
#
# COMPACT_ATOMS: atom_id res chain seq x y z
N MET A 1 26.30 -18.08 0.43
CA MET A 1 24.98 -18.24 1.08
C MET A 1 24.21 -16.94 0.91
N ALA A 2 23.18 -16.92 0.06
CA ALA A 2 22.26 -15.80 -0.02
C ALA A 2 21.56 -15.63 1.34
N LYS A 3 21.72 -14.46 1.96
CA LYS A 3 20.98 -14.08 3.16
C LYS A 3 19.68 -13.45 2.69
N ASN A 4 18.65 -14.27 2.49
CA ASN A 4 17.37 -13.80 1.97
C ASN A 4 16.76 -12.78 2.95
N VAL A 5 16.36 -11.61 2.45
CA VAL A 5 15.57 -10.65 3.21
C VAL A 5 14.12 -10.83 2.76
N ILE A 6 13.28 -11.36 3.65
CA ILE A 6 11.85 -11.49 3.42
C ILE A 6 11.16 -10.39 4.22
N VAL A 7 10.58 -9.42 3.53
CA VAL A 7 9.75 -8.37 4.14
C VAL A 7 8.30 -8.77 3.95
N MET A 8 7.62 -9.15 5.05
CA MET A 8 6.18 -9.44 5.05
C MET A 8 5.44 -8.25 5.62
N ILE A 9 4.54 -7.66 4.85
CA ILE A 9 3.72 -6.52 5.27
C ILE A 9 2.27 -6.93 5.19
N GLY A 10 1.60 -6.94 6.34
CA GLY A 10 0.16 -7.07 6.39
C GLY A 10 -0.48 -5.71 6.59
N ASP A 11 -1.08 -5.19 5.53
CA ASP A 11 -1.99 -4.05 5.62
C ASP A 11 -3.24 -4.49 6.43
N GLY A 12 -3.67 -3.66 7.39
CA GLY A 12 -4.87 -3.95 8.17
C GLY A 12 -4.79 -5.15 9.13
N MET A 13 -3.61 -5.63 9.56
CA MET A 13 -3.51 -6.70 10.59
C MET A 13 -3.83 -6.21 12.02
N GLY A 14 -4.84 -5.37 12.16
CA GLY A 14 -5.32 -4.87 13.45
C GLY A 14 -6.15 -5.91 14.19
N TRP A 15 -6.42 -5.61 15.47
CA TRP A 15 -7.27 -6.44 16.32
C TRP A 15 -8.61 -6.80 15.67
N GLU A 16 -9.27 -5.85 14.99
CA GLU A 16 -10.59 -6.12 14.39
C GLU A 16 -10.53 -7.14 13.24
N MET A 17 -9.43 -7.18 12.48
CA MET A 17 -9.25 -8.16 11.40
C MET A 17 -8.89 -9.54 11.95
N ALA A 18 -8.02 -9.60 12.96
CA ALA A 18 -7.74 -10.85 13.68
C ALA A 18 -9.01 -11.39 14.38
N ARG A 19 -9.81 -10.49 14.96
CA ARG A 19 -11.09 -10.81 15.59
C ARG A 19 -12.11 -11.29 14.57
N ALA A 20 -12.22 -10.64 13.41
CA ALA A 20 -13.12 -11.09 12.33
C ALA A 20 -12.78 -12.52 11.87
N ALA A 21 -11.49 -12.83 11.71
CA ALA A 21 -11.04 -14.19 11.39
C ALA A 21 -11.40 -15.20 12.50
N ALA A 22 -11.20 -14.83 13.77
CA ALA A 22 -11.57 -15.68 14.91
C ALA A 22 -13.10 -15.88 15.04
N ILE A 23 -13.90 -14.84 14.78
CA ILE A 23 -15.37 -14.92 14.73
C ILE A 23 -15.78 -15.91 13.63
N TYR A 24 -15.19 -15.79 12.44
CA TYR A 24 -15.48 -16.69 11.32
C TYR A 24 -15.15 -18.15 11.67
N GLN A 25 -13.97 -18.42 12.22
CA GLN A 25 -13.59 -19.76 12.68
C GLN A 25 -14.61 -20.32 13.67
N GLN A 26 -15.03 -19.53 14.66
CA GLN A 26 -16.06 -19.94 15.61
C GLN A 26 -17.40 -20.29 14.94
N ILE A 27 -17.81 -19.52 13.93
CA ILE A 27 -19.02 -19.82 13.15
C ILE A 27 -18.87 -21.15 12.41
N GLN A 28 -17.72 -21.40 11.79
CA GLN A 28 -17.43 -22.67 11.11
C GLN A 28 -17.40 -23.87 12.08
N GLU A 29 -16.99 -23.63 13.33
CA GLU A 29 -17.04 -24.61 14.42
C GLU A 29 -18.47 -24.77 15.03
N GLY A 30 -19.49 -24.10 14.46
CA GLY A 30 -20.90 -24.24 14.83
C GLY A 30 -21.38 -23.27 15.90
N LYS A 31 -20.58 -22.25 16.25
CA LYS A 31 -20.99 -21.22 17.21
C LYS A 31 -22.04 -20.29 16.58
N THR A 32 -23.09 -20.01 17.33
CA THR A 32 -24.20 -19.15 16.91
C THR A 32 -24.29 -17.92 17.82
N GLY A 33 -24.76 -16.79 17.27
CA GLY A 33 -24.87 -15.52 17.96
C GLY A 33 -25.23 -14.39 17.01
N THR A 34 -25.70 -13.27 17.55
CA THR A 34 -26.06 -12.06 16.78
C THR A 34 -25.35 -10.81 17.27
N ASN A 35 -24.65 -10.88 18.39
CA ASN A 35 -23.91 -9.78 18.99
C ASN A 35 -22.40 -10.07 19.01
N LEU A 36 -21.59 -9.01 18.98
CA LEU A 36 -20.13 -9.10 19.12
C LEU A 36 -19.68 -9.76 20.44
N SER A 37 -20.52 -9.72 21.48
CA SER A 37 -20.31 -10.40 22.76
C SER A 37 -20.43 -11.92 22.68
N ASP A 38 -21.13 -12.43 21.67
CA ASP A 38 -21.39 -13.87 21.52
C ASP A 38 -20.16 -14.59 20.95
N PHE A 39 -19.23 -13.83 20.35
CA PHE A 39 -18.05 -14.35 19.67
C PHE A 39 -16.73 -13.94 20.37
N TYR A 40 -15.59 -14.13 19.70
CA TYR A 40 -14.26 -13.83 20.23
C TYR A 40 -14.17 -12.37 20.74
N THR A 41 -14.05 -12.21 22.05
CA THR A 41 -14.04 -10.91 22.77
C THR A 41 -12.75 -10.66 23.56
N SER A 42 -11.87 -11.65 23.65
CA SER A 42 -10.62 -11.61 24.43
C SER A 42 -9.44 -12.03 23.54
N GLY A 43 -8.20 -11.69 23.93
CA GLY A 43 -7.02 -11.88 23.07
C GLY A 43 -6.61 -10.64 22.29
N LYS A 44 -7.31 -9.51 22.49
CA LYS A 44 -6.81 -8.18 22.11
C LYS A 44 -5.52 -7.99 22.87
N GLY A 45 -4.38 -7.99 22.16
CA GLY A 45 -3.10 -7.65 22.76
C GLY A 45 -3.27 -6.39 23.60
N THR A 46 -2.94 -6.45 24.89
CA THR A 46 -3.05 -5.31 25.79
C THR A 46 -1.77 -4.50 25.67
N GLY A 47 -1.81 -3.47 24.83
CA GLY A 47 -0.69 -2.59 24.56
C GLY A 47 0.09 -2.96 23.31
N LEU A 48 1.11 -2.16 23.01
CA LEU A 48 2.06 -2.44 21.95
C LEU A 48 3.11 -3.39 22.54
N SER A 49 3.09 -4.67 22.14
CA SER A 49 4.26 -5.52 22.34
C SER A 49 5.33 -5.12 21.32
N PHE A 50 6.02 -4.02 21.61
CA PHE A 50 7.27 -3.74 20.92
C PHE A 50 8.27 -4.76 21.42
N GLN A 51 8.69 -5.68 20.55
CA GLN A 51 9.89 -6.44 20.84
C GLN A 51 11.03 -5.42 20.95
N ASN A 52 11.72 -5.41 22.09
CA ASN A 52 12.87 -4.53 22.29
C ASN A 52 14.07 -5.13 21.56
N LEU A 53 14.04 -5.04 20.23
CA LEU A 53 15.01 -5.66 19.36
C LEU A 53 16.19 -4.70 19.16
N THR A 54 17.41 -5.22 19.29
CA THR A 54 18.62 -4.44 19.02
C THR A 54 18.70 -4.13 17.53
N GLY A 55 18.84 -2.84 17.17
CA GLY A 55 18.92 -2.38 15.78
C GLY A 55 17.58 -2.02 15.13
N TYR A 56 16.51 -1.89 15.90
CA TYR A 56 15.19 -1.49 15.40
C TYR A 56 14.87 -0.05 15.79
N SER A 57 14.16 0.66 14.92
CA SER A 57 13.66 2.02 15.18
C SER A 57 12.14 2.03 15.19
N LEU A 58 11.55 2.85 16.05
CA LEU A 58 10.12 3.14 16.01
C LEU A 58 9.85 4.11 14.86
N VAL A 59 9.00 3.68 13.93
CA VAL A 59 8.56 4.52 12.81
C VAL A 59 7.08 4.81 13.00
N THR A 60 6.73 6.08 13.00
CA THR A 60 5.32 6.49 12.98
C THR A 60 4.75 6.34 11.57
N THR A 61 3.44 6.26 11.41
CA THR A 61 2.80 6.13 10.09
C THR A 61 2.22 7.44 9.56
N TYR A 62 2.31 8.55 10.30
CA TYR A 62 1.82 9.85 9.82
C TYR A 62 2.64 10.33 8.61
N GLY A 63 1.98 11.07 7.70
CA GLY A 63 2.61 11.66 6.52
C GLY A 63 3.08 13.11 6.74
N THR A 64 3.30 13.79 5.62
CA THR A 64 3.53 15.24 5.57
C THR A 64 2.25 15.99 5.25
N THR A 65 2.24 17.30 5.52
CA THR A 65 1.17 18.21 5.12
C THR A 65 1.78 19.50 4.57
N VAL A 66 1.29 19.97 3.43
CA VAL A 66 1.84 21.15 2.75
C VAL A 66 0.73 22.12 2.38
N ALA A 67 0.92 23.39 2.71
CA ALA A 67 0.01 24.45 2.29
C ALA A 67 0.15 24.70 0.79
N GLY A 68 -0.96 24.57 0.06
CA GLY A 68 -1.01 24.94 -1.35
C GLY A 68 -0.97 26.46 -1.54
N THR A 69 -1.16 26.91 -2.78
CA THR A 69 -1.22 28.34 -3.13
C THR A 69 -2.38 29.09 -2.44
N ASN A 70 -3.41 28.38 -1.98
CA ASN A 70 -4.52 28.93 -1.20
C ASN A 70 -4.21 29.07 0.30
N GLY A 71 -3.02 28.66 0.75
CA GLY A 71 -2.60 28.73 2.15
C GLY A 71 -3.26 27.69 3.06
N THR A 72 -3.96 26.70 2.50
CA THR A 72 -4.56 25.58 3.25
C THR A 72 -3.65 24.37 3.19
N PHE A 73 -3.26 23.87 4.36
CA PHE A 73 -2.45 22.66 4.48
C PHE A 73 -3.24 21.44 4.02
N SER A 74 -2.65 20.61 3.18
CA SER A 74 -3.21 19.31 2.83
C SER A 74 -2.18 18.20 2.86
N THR A 75 -2.61 17.03 3.31
CA THR A 75 -1.81 15.80 3.26
C THR A 75 -1.63 15.27 1.85
N ASN A 76 -2.43 15.72 0.87
CA ASN A 76 -2.32 15.31 -0.53
C ASN A 76 -1.31 16.16 -1.32
N ASN A 77 -0.83 17.27 -0.75
CA ASN A 77 0.05 18.19 -1.44
C ASN A 77 1.51 17.75 -1.32
N SER A 78 2.20 17.71 -2.46
CA SER A 78 3.66 17.77 -2.51
C SER A 78 4.13 19.21 -2.28
N ALA A 79 5.44 19.41 -2.23
CA ALA A 79 6.10 20.71 -2.19
C ALA A 79 6.18 21.37 -3.58
N LEU A 80 5.45 20.86 -4.58
CA LEU A 80 5.47 21.37 -5.96
C LEU A 80 4.19 22.14 -6.31
N THR A 81 4.26 23.04 -7.29
CA THR A 81 3.11 23.87 -7.72
C THR A 81 1.98 23.08 -8.37
N GLY A 82 2.23 21.80 -8.70
CA GLY A 82 1.27 20.85 -9.23
C GLY A 82 1.83 19.44 -9.10
N SER A 83 0.97 18.44 -8.97
CA SER A 83 1.39 17.06 -8.68
C SER A 83 0.57 16.00 -9.43
N ASP A 84 -0.21 16.42 -10.44
CA ASP A 84 -1.10 15.55 -11.23
C ASP A 84 -0.58 15.26 -12.64
N SER A 85 0.66 15.65 -12.96
CA SER A 85 1.30 15.40 -14.26
C SER A 85 2.48 14.42 -14.13
N ALA A 86 3.46 14.50 -15.04
CA ALA A 86 4.68 13.72 -14.96
C ALA A 86 5.32 13.82 -13.56
N THR A 87 5.72 12.70 -12.99
CA THR A 87 6.34 12.65 -11.65
C THR A 87 7.56 13.57 -11.61
N GLY A 88 7.58 14.52 -10.67
CA GLY A 88 8.69 15.47 -10.53
C GLY A 88 8.79 16.53 -11.63
N GLY A 89 7.78 16.63 -12.52
CA GLY A 89 7.79 17.56 -13.65
C GLY A 89 7.45 19.01 -13.29
N SER A 90 6.92 19.25 -12.09
CA SER A 90 6.48 20.57 -11.64
C SER A 90 7.56 21.33 -10.87
N PRO A 91 7.60 22.67 -10.93
CA PRO A 91 8.50 23.45 -10.10
C PRO A 91 8.10 23.40 -8.62
N VAL A 92 9.07 23.63 -7.74
CA VAL A 92 8.84 23.77 -6.29
C VAL A 92 7.93 24.97 -6.02
N LEU A 93 7.04 24.83 -5.03
CA LEU A 93 6.21 25.92 -4.53
C LEU A 93 7.09 27.14 -4.18
N PRO A 94 6.85 28.31 -4.78
CA PRO A 94 7.68 29.49 -4.53
C PRO A 94 7.76 29.83 -3.03
N GLY A 95 8.98 29.92 -2.51
CA GLY A 95 9.23 30.25 -1.10
C GLY A 95 8.93 29.12 -0.11
N PHE A 96 8.71 27.88 -0.58
CA PHE A 96 8.54 26.74 0.31
C PHE A 96 9.81 26.45 1.10
N GLU A 97 9.67 26.41 2.42
CA GLU A 97 10.69 25.94 3.36
C GLU A 97 10.05 24.88 4.25
N PHE A 98 10.70 23.72 4.38
CA PHE A 98 10.18 22.64 5.21
C PHE A 98 10.32 22.99 6.70
N ASN A 99 9.19 23.00 7.40
CA ASN A 99 9.11 23.18 8.84
C ASN A 99 8.74 21.84 9.51
N PRO A 100 9.66 21.21 10.26
CA PRO A 100 9.41 19.89 10.87
C PRO A 100 8.45 19.93 12.08
N ALA A 101 7.84 21.07 12.41
CA ALA A 101 6.83 21.15 13.47
C ALA A 101 5.58 20.31 13.12
N PHE A 102 4.88 19.86 14.16
CA PHE A 102 3.64 19.12 14.03
C PHE A 102 2.44 20.02 13.69
N ASN A 103 1.58 19.51 12.83
CA ASN A 103 0.38 20.15 12.31
C ASN A 103 -0.71 19.07 12.10
N PRO A 104 -1.51 18.77 13.12
CA PRO A 104 -2.47 17.67 13.06
C PRO A 104 -3.59 17.89 12.04
N GLY A 105 -3.74 19.12 11.55
CA GLY A 105 -4.86 19.52 10.69
C GLY A 105 -6.16 19.63 11.48
N THR A 106 -7.24 19.88 10.75
CA THR A 106 -8.59 20.11 11.30
C THR A 106 -9.65 19.30 10.55
N THR A 107 -9.24 18.50 9.57
CA THR A 107 -10.09 17.70 8.68
C THR A 107 -9.34 16.44 8.26
N ALA A 108 -10.06 15.52 7.59
CA ALA A 108 -9.52 14.26 7.05
C ALA A 108 -8.20 14.37 6.27
N THR A 109 -7.96 15.50 5.60
CA THR A 109 -6.83 15.65 4.67
C THR A 109 -6.01 16.90 4.96
N GLY A 110 -5.93 17.33 6.23
CA GLY A 110 -5.30 18.58 6.65
C GLY A 110 -6.35 19.63 7.02
N GLY A 111 -6.38 20.77 6.32
CA GLY A 111 -7.41 21.81 6.45
C GLY A 111 -7.04 23.00 7.32
N ALA A 112 -5.98 22.90 8.14
CA ALA A 112 -5.45 24.04 8.87
C ALA A 112 -4.93 25.11 7.88
N THR A 113 -5.02 26.39 8.24
CA THR A 113 -4.67 27.49 7.32
C THR A 113 -3.54 28.35 7.86
N VAL A 114 -2.67 28.84 6.97
CA VAL A 114 -1.63 29.82 7.35
C VAL A 114 -2.27 31.08 7.92
N ALA A 115 -3.43 31.50 7.39
CA ALA A 115 -4.17 32.67 7.88
C ALA A 115 -4.66 32.52 9.33
N SER A 116 -4.90 31.29 9.80
CA SER A 116 -5.21 30.98 11.20
C SER A 116 -3.97 30.74 12.07
N GLY A 117 -2.77 31.00 11.54
CA GLY A 117 -1.50 30.80 12.25
C GLY A 117 -0.99 29.36 12.25
N ALA A 118 -1.56 28.46 11.43
CA ALA A 118 -1.06 27.09 11.34
C ALA A 118 0.34 27.06 10.73
N VAL A 119 1.21 26.23 11.31
CA VAL A 119 2.60 26.02 10.90
C VAL A 119 2.92 24.52 10.97
N GLY A 120 4.05 24.12 10.39
CA GLY A 120 4.52 22.73 10.46
C GLY A 120 4.05 21.87 9.28
N ASN A 121 4.93 20.96 8.87
CA ASN A 121 4.77 20.09 7.71
C ASN A 121 4.73 18.61 8.05
N LEU A 122 4.83 18.26 9.34
CA LEU A 122 4.57 16.91 9.81
C LEU A 122 3.18 16.87 10.41
N VAL A 123 2.36 15.86 10.09
CA VAL A 123 1.00 15.78 10.67
C VAL A 123 1.07 15.69 12.20
N GLY A 124 1.95 14.84 12.75
CA GLY A 124 2.09 14.69 14.20
C GLY A 124 0.85 14.12 14.89
N TYR A 125 0.85 14.12 16.22
CA TYR A 125 -0.27 13.67 17.03
C TYR A 125 -0.31 14.45 18.35
N ASP A 126 -1.45 15.07 18.65
CA ASP A 126 -1.71 15.78 19.90
C ASP A 126 -2.36 14.81 20.91
N PRO A 127 -1.66 14.45 22.01
CA PRO A 127 -2.20 13.52 22.99
C PRO A 127 -3.26 14.13 23.92
N ILE A 128 -3.43 15.45 23.93
CA ILE A 128 -4.49 16.13 24.69
C ILE A 128 -5.80 16.00 23.92
N GLU A 129 -5.79 16.31 22.62
CA GLU A 129 -6.99 16.20 21.78
C GLU A 129 -7.30 14.74 21.40
N GLY A 130 -6.26 13.96 21.07
CA GLY A 130 -6.40 12.58 20.59
C GLY A 130 -6.42 11.49 21.66
N GLY A 131 -6.12 11.83 22.91
CA GLY A 131 -5.81 10.85 23.96
C GLY A 131 -4.37 10.34 23.90
N PHE A 132 -3.94 9.54 24.87
CA PHE A 132 -2.53 9.11 24.92
C PHE A 132 -2.17 8.11 23.80
N PHE A 133 -3.18 7.40 23.28
CA PHE A 133 -3.05 6.49 22.14
C PHE A 133 -4.20 6.67 21.15
N PRO A 134 -4.03 6.36 19.86
CA PRO A 134 -5.11 6.42 18.86
C PRO A 134 -6.31 5.50 19.15
N TRP A 135 -6.16 4.52 20.05
CA TRP A 135 -7.25 3.63 20.50
C TRP A 135 -7.68 3.93 21.95
N ASP A 136 -7.52 5.18 22.40
CA ASP A 136 -7.93 5.60 23.74
C ASP A 136 -9.38 5.15 24.05
N ALA A 137 -9.62 4.72 25.29
CA ALA A 137 -10.93 4.26 25.72
C ALA A 137 -12.01 5.34 25.56
N ALA A 138 -11.64 6.62 25.59
CA ALA A 138 -12.53 7.76 25.35
C ALA A 138 -13.26 7.70 23.98
N TYR A 139 -12.64 7.09 22.96
CA TYR A 139 -13.29 6.84 21.66
C TYR A 139 -14.37 5.75 21.72
N TYR A 140 -14.33 4.88 22.73
CA TYR A 140 -15.17 3.69 22.85
C TYR A 140 -16.07 3.70 24.08
N GLY A 141 -16.48 4.90 24.53
CA GLY A 141 -17.42 5.08 25.65
C GLY A 141 -16.76 5.06 27.04
N GLY A 142 -15.44 5.07 27.12
CA GLY A 142 -14.69 5.30 28.34
C GLY A 142 -14.74 6.75 28.83
N PRO A 143 -14.07 7.06 29.96
CA PRO A 143 -13.96 8.42 30.48
C PRO A 143 -13.33 9.36 29.46
N ILE A 144 -13.84 10.60 29.34
CA ILE A 144 -13.34 11.61 28.41
C ILE A 144 -12.36 12.54 29.15
N PRO A 145 -11.06 12.56 28.80
CA PRO A 145 -10.10 13.49 29.37
C PRO A 145 -10.44 14.95 29.03
N ALA A 146 -9.96 15.90 29.84
CA ALA A 146 -10.09 17.31 29.52
C ALA A 146 -9.30 17.66 28.25
N GLY A 147 -9.93 18.38 27.31
CA GLY A 147 -9.32 18.75 26.02
C GLY A 147 -9.46 17.70 24.92
N PHE A 148 -9.99 16.51 25.23
CA PHE A 148 -10.18 15.44 24.25
C PHE A 148 -11.26 15.80 23.22
N ASP A 149 -10.96 15.56 21.95
CA ASP A 149 -11.88 15.67 20.83
C ASP A 149 -12.12 14.29 20.18
N LYS A 150 -13.39 13.85 20.19
CA LYS A 150 -13.82 12.59 19.58
C LYS A 150 -13.64 12.57 18.07
N GLU A 151 -13.59 13.74 17.44
CA GLU A 151 -13.40 13.85 15.99
C GLU A 151 -11.92 13.89 15.60
N TYR A 152 -11.00 14.13 16.55
CA TYR A 152 -9.57 14.28 16.30
C TYR A 152 -8.94 13.10 15.54
N ILE A 153 -9.35 11.87 15.85
CA ILE A 153 -8.85 10.65 15.18
C ILE A 153 -9.13 10.64 13.66
N LYS A 154 -10.05 11.48 13.20
CA LYS A 154 -10.41 11.61 11.79
C LYS A 154 -9.55 12.63 11.07
N PHE A 155 -8.64 13.35 11.74
CA PHE A 155 -7.84 14.40 11.11
C PHE A 155 -6.57 13.83 10.47
N SER A 156 -6.27 14.31 9.27
CA SER A 156 -5.03 14.08 8.52
C SER A 156 -4.55 12.63 8.49
N TYR A 157 -5.48 11.68 8.36
CA TYR A 157 -5.13 10.25 8.38
C TYR A 157 -4.26 9.88 7.17
N PRO A 158 -3.27 9.01 7.35
CA PRO A 158 -2.41 8.57 6.26
C PRO A 158 -3.15 7.63 5.32
N ASP A 159 -2.59 7.42 4.13
CA ASP A 159 -3.06 6.43 3.17
C ASP A 159 -2.04 5.29 3.01
N SER A 160 -2.39 4.24 2.26
CA SER A 160 -1.46 3.11 2.05
C SER A 160 -0.17 3.55 1.35
N ALA A 161 -0.23 4.52 0.45
CA ALA A 161 0.90 4.94 -0.37
C ALA A 161 2.00 5.63 0.45
N ASN A 162 1.67 6.66 1.23
CA ASN A 162 2.69 7.35 2.02
C ASN A 162 3.21 6.50 3.19
N THR A 163 2.35 5.66 3.76
CA THR A 163 2.73 4.72 4.83
C THR A 163 3.72 3.69 4.30
N ALA A 164 3.42 3.07 3.15
CA ALA A 164 4.31 2.10 2.53
C ALA A 164 5.61 2.75 2.05
N THR A 165 5.55 3.94 1.43
CA THR A 165 6.75 4.72 1.08
C THR A 165 7.64 4.94 2.30
N THR A 166 7.06 5.38 3.42
CA THR A 166 7.81 5.57 4.68
C THR A 166 8.43 4.25 5.16
N LEU A 167 7.67 3.15 5.09
CA LEU A 167 8.12 1.84 5.56
C LEU A 167 9.31 1.31 4.75
N TYR A 168 9.29 1.48 3.43
CA TYR A 168 10.34 0.95 2.56
C TYR A 168 11.54 1.87 2.39
N THR A 169 11.39 3.18 2.58
CA THR A 169 12.45 4.17 2.31
C THR A 169 12.97 4.85 3.58
N GLY A 170 12.22 4.79 4.69
CA GLY A 170 12.49 5.56 5.89
C GLY A 170 12.15 7.05 5.79
N VAL A 171 11.61 7.52 4.65
CA VAL A 171 11.32 8.94 4.39
C VAL A 171 9.82 9.20 4.38
N LYS A 172 9.39 10.22 5.11
CA LYS A 172 8.00 10.68 5.16
C LYS A 172 7.60 11.32 3.84
N SER A 173 6.38 11.06 3.38
CA SER A 173 5.83 11.66 2.17
C SER A 173 4.35 12.01 2.32
N TYR A 174 3.79 12.61 1.27
CA TYR A 174 2.40 13.04 1.17
C TYR A 174 1.51 11.89 0.70
N ASN A 175 0.22 11.93 1.03
CA ASN A 175 -0.76 10.92 0.63
C ASN A 175 -0.73 10.72 -0.90
N ASN A 176 -0.87 9.48 -1.37
CA ASN A 176 -0.73 9.03 -2.76
C ASN A 176 0.71 8.90 -3.30
N ALA A 177 1.74 9.37 -2.60
CA ALA A 177 3.13 9.22 -3.05
C ALA A 177 3.60 7.76 -3.02
N ILE A 178 4.19 7.29 -4.11
CA ILE A 178 4.78 5.95 -4.23
C ILE A 178 6.28 6.11 -4.41
N GLY A 179 7.06 5.76 -3.38
CA GLY A 179 8.53 5.75 -3.44
C GLY A 179 9.18 7.12 -3.71
N VAL A 180 8.46 8.24 -3.53
CA VAL A 180 9.00 9.59 -3.77
C VAL A 180 8.91 10.47 -2.53
N ASP A 181 9.82 11.43 -2.41
CA ASP A 181 9.79 12.44 -1.37
C ASP A 181 8.74 13.54 -1.65
N ILE A 182 8.67 14.56 -0.79
CA ILE A 182 7.74 15.68 -0.97
C ILE A 182 8.04 16.54 -2.20
N PHE A 183 9.20 16.39 -2.83
CA PHE A 183 9.58 17.06 -4.08
C PHE A 183 9.41 16.13 -5.30
N GLU A 184 8.72 15.00 -5.10
CA GLU A 184 8.50 13.95 -6.09
C GLU A 184 9.80 13.35 -6.63
N GLN A 185 10.89 13.45 -5.88
CA GLN A 185 12.18 12.84 -6.23
C GLN A 185 12.18 11.37 -5.81
N PRO A 186 12.77 10.47 -6.63
CA PRO A 186 12.79 9.05 -6.34
C PRO A 186 13.62 8.75 -5.09
N LEU A 187 13.09 7.87 -4.24
CA LEU A 187 13.75 7.38 -3.04
C LEU A 187 14.23 5.95 -3.23
N GLU A 188 15.36 5.62 -2.62
CA GLU A 188 15.82 4.23 -2.54
C GLU A 188 14.93 3.45 -1.56
N THR A 189 14.35 2.35 -2.05
CA THR A 189 13.55 1.43 -1.24
C THR A 189 14.41 0.29 -0.71
N ILE A 190 14.00 -0.34 0.39
CA ILE A 190 14.67 -1.53 0.92
C ILE A 190 14.76 -2.68 -0.10
N LEU A 191 13.81 -2.77 -1.03
CA LEU A 191 13.85 -3.72 -2.14
C LEU A 191 14.99 -3.36 -3.11
N ALA A 192 15.13 -2.10 -3.49
CA ALA A 192 16.26 -1.63 -4.31
C ALA A 192 17.60 -1.83 -3.60
N THR A 193 17.69 -1.49 -2.30
CA THR A 193 18.89 -1.74 -1.48
C THR A 193 19.23 -3.23 -1.47
N ALA A 194 18.24 -4.12 -1.29
CA ALA A 194 18.45 -5.57 -1.30
C ALA A 194 18.99 -6.05 -2.65
N ALA A 195 18.38 -5.60 -3.76
CA ALA A 195 18.83 -5.93 -5.11
C ALA A 195 20.27 -5.44 -5.37
N LEU A 196 20.60 -4.20 -4.96
CA LEU A 196 21.96 -3.63 -5.06
C LEU A 196 23.00 -4.37 -4.21
N ASN A 197 22.57 -5.20 -3.26
CA ASN A 197 23.42 -6.04 -2.43
C ASN A 197 23.37 -7.52 -2.86
N ASP A 198 23.07 -7.79 -4.13
CA ASP A 198 22.99 -9.13 -4.72
C ASP A 198 22.05 -10.08 -3.94
N LYS A 199 20.89 -9.55 -3.51
CA LYS A 199 19.83 -10.36 -2.91
C LYS A 199 18.68 -10.51 -3.89
N SER A 200 18.12 -11.71 -3.94
CA SER A 200 16.82 -11.92 -4.57
C SER A 200 15.75 -11.13 -3.83
N THR A 201 14.83 -10.55 -4.57
CA THR A 201 13.74 -9.72 -4.06
C THR A 201 12.39 -10.29 -4.48
N GLY A 202 11.40 -10.16 -3.61
CA GLY A 202 10.08 -10.73 -3.87
C GLY A 202 8.97 -9.86 -3.29
N LEU A 203 7.92 -9.66 -4.09
CA LEU A 203 6.67 -9.02 -3.70
C LEU A 203 5.53 -10.01 -3.90
N VAL A 204 4.79 -10.27 -2.83
CA VAL A 204 3.62 -11.15 -2.84
C VAL A 204 2.50 -10.44 -2.12
N THR A 205 1.34 -10.34 -2.77
CA THR A 205 0.22 -9.54 -2.28
C THR A 205 -1.13 -10.19 -2.60
N SER A 206 -2.15 -9.87 -1.81
CA SER A 206 -3.54 -10.27 -2.09
C SER A 206 -4.32 -9.23 -2.91
N VAL A 207 -3.74 -8.05 -3.13
CA VAL A 207 -4.32 -6.97 -3.95
C VAL A 207 -3.60 -6.89 -5.31
N PRO A 208 -3.98 -6.01 -6.26
CA PRO A 208 -3.19 -5.78 -7.47
C PRO A 208 -1.71 -5.58 -7.19
N ILE A 209 -0.85 -6.16 -8.04
CA ILE A 209 0.61 -6.12 -7.87
C ILE A 209 1.17 -4.70 -7.89
N ASP A 210 0.50 -3.80 -8.59
CA ASP A 210 0.79 -2.37 -8.75
C ASP A 210 0.00 -1.49 -7.77
N HIS A 211 -0.68 -2.08 -6.78
CA HIS A 211 -1.32 -1.34 -5.70
C HIS A 211 -0.28 -0.59 -4.85
N ALA A 212 -0.72 0.39 -4.06
CA ALA A 212 0.17 1.25 -3.28
C ALA A 212 1.21 0.52 -2.41
N THR A 213 0.80 -0.53 -1.69
CA THR A 213 1.68 -1.26 -0.76
C THR A 213 2.78 -2.08 -1.46
N PRO A 214 2.53 -2.90 -2.49
CA PRO A 214 3.61 -3.49 -3.28
C PRO A 214 4.35 -2.45 -4.14
N GLY A 215 3.62 -1.53 -4.78
CA GLY A 215 4.19 -0.51 -5.66
C GLY A 215 5.20 0.41 -4.98
N ALA A 216 4.97 0.81 -3.72
CA ALA A 216 5.93 1.64 -2.98
C ALA A 216 7.26 0.94 -2.66
N ALA A 217 7.35 -0.38 -2.83
CA ALA A 217 8.62 -1.09 -2.76
C ALA A 217 9.39 -1.06 -4.09
N ALA A 218 8.69 -0.96 -5.23
CA ALA A 218 9.26 -1.22 -6.56
C ALA A 218 8.82 -0.21 -7.64
N ALA A 219 8.46 1.01 -7.24
CA ALA A 219 8.19 2.13 -8.13
C ALA A 219 8.41 3.48 -7.42
N THR A 220 8.62 4.51 -8.24
CA THR A 220 8.77 5.92 -7.86
C THR A 220 7.84 6.77 -8.71
N VAL A 221 6.62 7.03 -8.23
CA VAL A 221 5.62 7.86 -8.92
C VAL A 221 4.88 8.78 -7.94
N ASN A 222 4.49 9.96 -8.40
CA ASN A 222 3.83 10.98 -7.57
C ASN A 222 2.38 10.66 -7.18
N ARG A 223 1.78 9.63 -7.80
CA ARG A 223 0.38 9.24 -7.63
C ARG A 223 0.23 7.72 -7.68
N ARG A 224 -0.34 7.15 -6.62
CA ARG A 224 -0.71 5.73 -6.52
C ARG A 224 -1.72 5.22 -7.56
N GLY A 225 -2.38 6.13 -8.28
CA GLY A 225 -3.30 5.79 -9.37
C GLY A 225 -2.61 5.57 -10.72
N LYS A 226 -1.29 5.76 -10.82
CA LYS A 226 -0.51 5.48 -12.03
C LYS A 226 -0.18 3.99 -12.14
N TYR A 227 -1.21 3.16 -12.23
CA TYR A 227 -1.15 1.69 -12.24
C TYR A 227 -0.22 1.13 -13.33
N ASP A 228 -0.66 1.18 -14.59
CA ASP A 228 0.14 0.80 -15.76
C ASP A 228 -0.01 1.84 -16.88
N SER A 229 0.95 1.85 -17.80
CA SER A 229 0.96 2.67 -19.00
C SER A 229 1.40 1.83 -20.21
N GLU A 230 1.06 2.29 -21.42
CA GLU A 230 1.48 1.59 -22.64
C GLU A 230 2.99 1.72 -22.85
N PHE A 231 3.62 0.65 -23.35
CA PHE A 231 5.04 0.68 -23.67
C PHE A 231 5.35 1.73 -24.76
N PRO A 232 6.44 2.50 -24.67
CA PRO A 232 7.58 2.35 -23.74
C PRO A 232 7.55 3.26 -22.50
N ASP A 233 6.40 3.82 -22.11
CA ASP A 233 6.31 4.74 -20.97
C ASP A 233 6.78 4.08 -19.65
N LEU A 234 7.26 4.90 -18.72
CA LEU A 234 7.86 4.50 -17.45
C LEU A 234 7.26 5.24 -16.25
N ASP A 235 6.43 6.27 -16.45
CA ASP A 235 5.81 7.00 -15.33
C ASP A 235 4.54 6.29 -14.82
N SER A 236 4.66 4.99 -14.56
CA SER A 236 3.63 4.13 -13.98
C SER A 236 4.26 3.01 -13.15
N ILE A 237 3.54 2.55 -12.14
CA ILE A 237 4.00 1.56 -11.15
C ILE A 237 4.41 0.27 -11.85
N LEU A 238 3.52 -0.35 -12.62
CA LEU A 238 3.78 -1.65 -13.23
C LEU A 238 4.95 -1.61 -14.24
N GLN A 239 5.08 -0.54 -15.03
CA GLN A 239 6.23 -0.41 -15.94
C GLN A 239 7.56 -0.30 -15.19
N GLN A 240 7.61 0.41 -14.05
CA GLN A 240 8.83 0.46 -13.24
C GLN A 240 9.10 -0.86 -12.52
N GLU A 241 8.07 -1.54 -12.02
CA GLU A 241 8.20 -2.88 -11.42
C GLU A 241 8.82 -3.86 -12.42
N LEU A 242 8.29 -3.93 -13.64
CA LEU A 242 8.71 -4.90 -14.65
C LEU A 242 10.04 -4.57 -15.34
N ARG A 243 10.47 -3.29 -15.35
CA ARG A 243 11.61 -2.84 -16.17
C ARG A 243 12.75 -2.19 -15.40
N ILE A 244 12.48 -1.59 -14.24
CA ILE A 244 13.50 -0.88 -13.44
C ILE A 244 13.87 -1.70 -12.22
N TYR A 245 12.89 -2.01 -11.36
CA TYR A 245 13.14 -2.69 -10.10
C TYR A 245 13.28 -4.20 -10.25
N GLN A 246 12.54 -4.77 -11.20
CA GLN A 246 12.59 -6.16 -11.63
C GLN A 246 12.73 -7.17 -10.47
N PRO A 247 11.78 -7.19 -9.50
CA PRO A 247 11.82 -8.17 -8.43
C PRO A 247 11.87 -9.60 -8.99
N THR A 248 12.64 -10.48 -8.36
CA THR A 248 12.75 -11.89 -8.74
C THR A 248 11.38 -12.57 -8.79
N VAL A 249 10.50 -12.22 -7.85
CA VAL A 249 9.13 -12.74 -7.75
C VAL A 249 8.15 -11.58 -7.57
N LEU A 250 7.10 -11.52 -8.40
CA LEU A 250 6.01 -10.55 -8.30
C LEU A 250 4.66 -11.26 -8.45
N LEU A 251 3.97 -11.53 -7.35
CA LEU A 251 2.74 -12.33 -7.36
C LEU A 251 1.59 -11.58 -6.70
N GLY A 252 0.43 -11.55 -7.35
CA GLY A 252 -0.75 -10.97 -6.72
C GLY A 252 -1.99 -10.88 -7.58
N GLY A 253 -2.77 -9.84 -7.32
CA GLY A 253 -3.98 -9.49 -8.06
C GLY A 253 -3.73 -8.71 -9.34
N GLY A 254 -4.78 -8.11 -9.90
CA GLY A 254 -4.72 -7.17 -11.02
C GLY A 254 -5.13 -7.76 -12.37
N HIS A 255 -5.66 -8.98 -12.39
CA HIS A 255 -6.05 -9.65 -13.63
C HIS A 255 -7.26 -8.95 -14.31
N PRO A 256 -7.20 -8.60 -15.61
CA PRO A 256 -8.21 -7.77 -16.27
C PRO A 256 -9.51 -8.53 -16.59
N LEU A 257 -9.44 -9.86 -16.67
CA LEU A 257 -10.62 -10.73 -16.89
C LEU A 257 -11.25 -11.20 -15.58
N SER A 258 -12.58 -11.30 -15.56
CA SER A 258 -13.37 -11.91 -14.47
C SER A 258 -13.40 -13.44 -14.50
N VAL A 259 -13.92 -14.05 -13.43
CA VAL A 259 -14.08 -15.50 -13.32
C VAL A 259 -14.87 -16.03 -14.53
N PRO A 260 -14.39 -17.05 -15.27
CA PRO A 260 -15.00 -17.46 -16.54
C PRO A 260 -16.38 -18.12 -16.38
N ALA A 261 -16.73 -18.60 -15.18
CA ALA A 261 -17.85 -19.50 -15.00
C ALA A 261 -19.21 -18.80 -14.78
N ASN A 262 -19.23 -17.60 -14.19
CA ASN A 262 -20.47 -16.87 -13.88
C ASN A 262 -20.21 -15.36 -13.88
N PRO A 263 -20.47 -14.63 -14.98
CA PRO A 263 -20.42 -13.17 -14.93
C PRO A 263 -21.44 -12.67 -13.90
N LEU A 264 -21.02 -11.71 -13.07
CA LEU A 264 -21.94 -11.04 -12.15
C LEU A 264 -23.08 -10.36 -12.95
N PRO A 265 -24.27 -10.17 -12.35
CA PRO A 265 -25.36 -9.50 -13.03
C PRO A 265 -24.93 -8.14 -13.62
N PRO A 266 -25.49 -7.71 -14.77
CA PRO A 266 -25.22 -6.38 -15.32
C PRO A 266 -25.40 -5.27 -14.27
N GLY A 267 -24.41 -4.41 -14.10
CA GLY A 267 -24.40 -3.34 -13.09
C GLY A 267 -23.81 -3.74 -11.72
N VAL A 268 -23.45 -5.02 -11.51
CA VAL A 268 -22.74 -5.52 -10.32
C VAL A 268 -21.24 -5.67 -10.60
N GLU A 269 -20.89 -6.01 -11.84
CA GLU A 269 -19.50 -6.02 -12.28
C GLU A 269 -19.02 -4.58 -12.56
N PRO A 270 -17.87 -4.13 -12.02
CA PRO A 270 -17.25 -2.89 -12.46
C PRO A 270 -16.96 -2.93 -13.98
N PRO A 271 -16.75 -1.76 -14.63
CA PRO A 271 -16.45 -1.69 -16.05
C PRO A 271 -15.39 -2.71 -16.46
N ARG A 272 -15.55 -3.30 -17.65
CA ARG A 272 -14.59 -4.26 -18.20
C ARG A 272 -13.33 -3.55 -18.69
N ASP A 273 -12.58 -2.96 -17.77
CA ASP A 273 -11.40 -2.17 -18.05
C ASP A 273 -10.10 -2.92 -17.71
N PHE A 274 -9.03 -2.39 -18.29
CA PHE A 274 -7.64 -2.81 -18.09
C PHE A 274 -7.01 -1.87 -17.06
N GLY A 275 -7.67 -1.74 -15.89
CA GLY A 275 -7.36 -0.69 -14.90
C GLY A 275 -6.02 -0.83 -14.20
N PHE A 276 -5.58 -2.06 -13.91
CA PHE A 276 -4.32 -2.37 -13.19
C PHE A 276 -3.20 -2.84 -14.12
N ILE A 277 -3.56 -3.34 -15.30
CA ILE A 277 -2.61 -3.76 -16.32
C ILE A 277 -3.23 -3.36 -17.63
N SER A 278 -2.48 -2.59 -18.43
CA SER A 278 -2.93 -2.14 -19.74
C SER A 278 -3.18 -3.33 -20.65
N LYS A 279 -4.04 -3.11 -21.66
CA LYS A 279 -4.34 -4.13 -22.66
C LYS A 279 -3.08 -4.59 -23.39
N ASP A 280 -2.22 -3.64 -23.77
CA ASP A 280 -0.94 -3.92 -24.42
C ASP A 280 -0.05 -4.83 -23.55
N THR A 281 0.19 -4.46 -22.29
CA THR A 281 1.03 -5.26 -21.37
C THR A 281 0.44 -6.66 -21.16
N TYR A 282 -0.87 -6.77 -20.91
CA TYR A 282 -1.51 -8.07 -20.66
C TYR A 282 -1.46 -8.99 -21.89
N GLU A 283 -1.94 -8.51 -23.05
CA GLU A 283 -1.97 -9.33 -24.26
C GLU A 283 -0.56 -9.75 -24.71
N TYR A 284 0.43 -8.88 -24.51
CA TYR A 284 1.82 -9.21 -24.81
C TYR A 284 2.39 -10.30 -23.88
N LEU A 285 2.15 -10.22 -22.56
CA LEU A 285 2.57 -11.23 -21.60
C LEU A 285 1.90 -12.59 -21.85
N VAL A 286 0.61 -12.60 -22.16
CA VAL A 286 -0.13 -13.82 -22.53
C VAL A 286 0.44 -14.45 -23.80
N ALA A 287 0.77 -13.65 -24.81
CA ALA A 287 1.34 -14.14 -26.06
C ALA A 287 2.80 -14.61 -25.92
N ASN A 288 3.54 -14.07 -24.95
CA ASN A 288 4.98 -14.32 -24.76
C ASN A 288 5.29 -14.70 -23.29
N PRO A 289 4.80 -15.85 -22.79
CA PRO A 289 4.82 -16.14 -21.36
C PRO A 289 6.22 -16.40 -20.80
N THR A 290 7.21 -16.75 -21.62
CA THR A 290 8.58 -17.07 -21.15
C THR A 290 9.68 -16.30 -21.86
N ASP A 291 9.39 -15.67 -23.01
CA ASP A 291 10.31 -14.85 -23.80
C ASP A 291 9.67 -13.50 -24.10
N ASN A 292 9.46 -12.70 -23.06
CA ASN A 292 8.88 -11.36 -23.16
C ASN A 292 9.91 -10.25 -22.96
N ARG A 293 9.59 -9.07 -23.46
CA ARG A 293 10.32 -7.80 -23.28
C ARG A 293 10.64 -7.41 -21.83
N TYR A 294 10.07 -8.08 -20.84
CA TYR A 294 10.30 -7.80 -19.41
C TYR A 294 11.26 -8.81 -18.77
N GLY A 295 11.59 -9.92 -19.43
CA GLY A 295 12.49 -10.95 -18.90
C GLY A 295 11.89 -11.77 -17.76
N TYR A 296 10.57 -12.00 -17.79
CA TYR A 296 9.86 -12.77 -16.79
C TYR A 296 9.29 -14.08 -17.37
N THR A 297 9.14 -15.09 -16.53
CA THR A 297 8.10 -16.10 -16.73
C THR A 297 6.78 -15.55 -16.21
N PHE A 298 5.76 -15.48 -17.07
CA PHE A 298 4.42 -15.01 -16.75
C PHE A 298 3.49 -16.19 -16.47
N LEU A 299 2.81 -16.13 -15.33
CA LEU A 299 1.73 -17.03 -14.96
C LEU A 299 0.46 -16.24 -14.65
N GLU A 300 -0.69 -16.89 -14.84
CA GLU A 300 -1.96 -16.32 -14.46
C GLU A 300 -2.89 -17.38 -13.86
N ARG A 301 -4.01 -16.93 -13.31
CA ARG A 301 -5.05 -17.81 -12.79
C ARG A 301 -5.50 -18.87 -13.81
N SER A 302 -5.66 -20.09 -13.32
CA SER A 302 -6.18 -21.24 -14.06
C SER A 302 -6.76 -22.26 -13.06
N ALA A 303 -7.40 -23.33 -13.55
CA ALA A 303 -8.04 -24.33 -12.68
C ALA A 303 -7.07 -24.96 -11.65
N ASN A 304 -5.78 -25.04 -11.98
CA ASN A 304 -4.72 -25.60 -11.14
C ASN A 304 -3.58 -24.59 -10.92
N ALA A 305 -3.92 -23.31 -10.75
CA ALA A 305 -2.92 -22.22 -10.68
C ALA A 305 -1.81 -22.47 -9.64
N ALA A 306 -2.14 -23.06 -8.50
CA ALA A 306 -1.17 -23.38 -7.44
C ALA A 306 -0.15 -24.44 -7.89
N ASP A 307 -0.61 -25.53 -8.52
CA ASP A 307 0.28 -26.58 -9.02
C ASP A 307 1.14 -26.08 -10.19
N VAL A 308 0.55 -25.28 -11.08
CA VAL A 308 1.28 -24.64 -12.19
C VAL A 308 2.35 -23.70 -11.65
N LEU A 309 2.03 -22.87 -10.65
CA LEU A 309 2.99 -22.01 -9.98
C LEU A 309 4.12 -22.81 -9.33
N ALA A 310 3.79 -23.83 -8.54
CA ALA A 310 4.77 -24.64 -7.84
C ALA A 310 5.70 -25.40 -8.80
N SER A 311 5.14 -26.02 -9.84
CA SER A 311 5.92 -26.76 -10.84
C SER A 311 6.80 -25.85 -11.71
N THR A 312 6.29 -24.68 -12.11
CA THR A 312 7.08 -23.69 -12.85
C THR A 312 8.21 -23.14 -11.98
N ALA A 313 7.91 -22.71 -10.75
CA ALA A 313 8.90 -22.16 -9.83
C ALA A 313 10.01 -23.16 -9.48
N ALA A 314 9.71 -24.46 -9.43
CA ALA A 314 10.71 -25.51 -9.20
C ALA A 314 11.75 -25.62 -10.33
N GLY A 315 11.46 -25.08 -11.51
CA GLY A 315 12.37 -25.06 -12.66
C GLY A 315 13.12 -23.74 -12.87
N LEU A 316 12.81 -22.70 -12.08
CA LEU A 316 13.47 -21.38 -12.18
C LEU A 316 14.66 -21.30 -11.24
N ASP A 317 15.75 -20.70 -11.71
CA ASP A 317 16.94 -20.42 -10.92
C ASP A 317 17.16 -18.90 -10.79
N PRO A 318 16.80 -18.30 -9.64
CA PRO A 318 16.94 -16.86 -9.44
C PRO A 318 18.41 -16.40 -9.46
N ASP A 319 19.37 -17.29 -9.19
CA ASP A 319 20.81 -16.97 -9.26
C ASP A 319 21.29 -16.85 -10.72
N ASN A 320 20.56 -17.43 -11.69
CA ASN A 320 20.79 -17.25 -13.13
C ASN A 320 20.02 -16.05 -13.71
N GLY A 321 19.30 -15.30 -12.87
CA GLY A 321 18.49 -14.16 -13.28
C GLY A 321 17.07 -14.51 -13.73
N ASP A 322 16.62 -15.75 -13.50
CA ASP A 322 15.24 -16.14 -13.78
C ASP A 322 14.28 -15.36 -12.87
N ARG A 323 13.16 -14.90 -13.44
CA ARG A 323 12.14 -14.13 -12.72
C ARG A 323 10.75 -14.66 -13.01
N LEU A 324 9.83 -14.40 -12.07
CA LEU A 324 8.45 -14.84 -12.14
C LEU A 324 7.48 -13.70 -11.83
N VAL A 325 6.48 -13.51 -12.70
CA VAL A 325 5.36 -12.59 -12.46
C VAL A 325 4.03 -13.33 -12.61
N GLY A 326 3.13 -13.12 -11.66
CA GLY A 326 1.90 -13.88 -11.51
C GLY A 326 0.67 -13.02 -11.24
N LEU A 327 -0.36 -13.13 -12.10
CA LEU A 327 -1.63 -12.41 -11.96
C LEU A 327 -2.81 -13.37 -11.68
N TYR A 328 -3.30 -13.36 -10.45
CA TYR A 328 -4.29 -14.34 -9.98
C TYR A 328 -5.64 -13.75 -9.57
N GLY A 329 -5.66 -12.49 -9.11
CA GLY A 329 -6.87 -11.83 -8.59
C GLY A 329 -7.74 -11.23 -9.69
N ALA A 330 -9.04 -11.53 -9.68
CA ALA A 330 -9.95 -11.24 -10.79
C ALA A 330 -10.64 -9.88 -10.68
N ARG A 331 -11.00 -9.27 -11.83
CA ARG A 331 -11.72 -7.99 -11.91
C ARG A 331 -12.97 -7.89 -11.02
N GLY A 332 -13.76 -8.96 -10.90
CA GLY A 332 -14.96 -9.00 -10.06
C GLY A 332 -14.74 -8.71 -8.56
N GLN A 333 -13.49 -8.64 -8.09
CA GLN A 333 -13.10 -8.23 -6.74
C GLN A 333 -12.14 -7.03 -6.76
N ASN A 334 -12.30 -6.12 -7.72
CA ASN A 334 -11.39 -4.99 -7.93
C ASN A 334 -9.93 -5.43 -8.14
N GLY A 335 -9.73 -6.55 -8.85
CA GLY A 335 -8.43 -7.15 -9.10
C GLY A 335 -7.83 -7.89 -7.90
N ASN A 336 -8.45 -7.88 -6.72
CA ASN A 336 -7.94 -8.61 -5.56
C ASN A 336 -8.04 -10.13 -5.74
N LEU A 337 -7.20 -10.88 -5.03
CA LEU A 337 -7.40 -12.31 -4.84
C LEU A 337 -8.77 -12.56 -4.19
N PRO A 338 -9.47 -13.65 -4.57
CA PRO A 338 -10.64 -14.12 -3.83
C PRO A 338 -10.36 -14.12 -2.33
N VAL A 339 -11.27 -13.57 -1.54
CA VAL A 339 -11.23 -13.72 -0.08
C VAL A 339 -11.32 -15.21 0.24
N SER A 340 -10.17 -15.85 0.44
CA SER A 340 -10.10 -17.07 1.23
C SER A 340 -10.11 -16.58 2.66
N SER A 341 -11.25 -16.68 3.34
CA SER A 341 -11.18 -16.82 4.79
C SER A 341 -10.20 -17.97 5.05
N ALA A 342 -9.23 -17.77 5.94
CA ALA A 342 -8.22 -18.78 6.27
C ALA A 342 -8.91 -20.16 6.40
N ASN A 343 -8.52 -21.10 5.52
CA ASN A 343 -9.12 -22.42 5.42
C ASN A 343 -8.89 -23.24 6.69
#